data_AF-A0AAD6SAI1-F1
#
_entry.id   AF-A0AAD6SAI1-F1
#
_cell.length_a   1.000
_cell.length_b   1.000
_cell.length_c   1.000
_cell.angle_alpha   90.00
_cell.angle_beta   90.00
_cell.angle_gamma   90.00
#
_symmetry.space_group_name_H-M   'P 1'
#
loop_
_entity.id
_entity.type
_entity.pdbx_description
1 polymer ?
#
loop_
_entity_poly.entity_id
_entity_poly.type
_entity_poly.pdbx_seq_one_letter_code
_entity_poly.pdbx_strand_id
1 'polypeptide(L)'
;MHVRPPSLFSDNVRHLYLSPTCGWSYQTASALVRLCPHLVCLFFEADWPQAALLPVLEGISHVRIWRGSLRGLFGDAPIDLGHPFFRTITHIDVTLHRLPLRSIVPSLRNLPVLTHLCLHNNVAVDNASNILEQCPRLRILFILCHLLYAEVADAISSEITDMRCVVVVRGDPIHDWSGWVAHGGNDFWAGAEAFVARKRRGEIPVSARWVEPWW
;
A
#
# COMPACT_ATOMS: atom_id res chain seq x y z
N MET A 1 -8.07 -32.53 -10.60
CA MET A 1 -7.19 -31.34 -10.50
C MET A 1 -5.78 -31.82 -10.21
N HIS A 2 -4.80 -31.44 -11.04
CA HIS A 2 -3.40 -31.74 -10.73
C HIS A 2 -2.92 -30.78 -9.63
N VAL A 3 -2.59 -31.32 -8.46
CA VAL A 3 -2.00 -30.54 -7.37
C VAL A 3 -0.56 -30.20 -7.78
N ARG A 4 -0.24 -28.90 -7.85
CA ARG A 4 1.14 -28.46 -8.11
C ARG A 4 2.03 -28.81 -6.91
N PRO A 5 3.29 -29.23 -7.10
CA PRO A 5 4.17 -29.57 -6.00
C PRO A 5 4.49 -28.32 -5.15
N PRO A 6 4.72 -28.46 -3.83
CA PRO A 6 5.12 -27.35 -2.95
C PRO A 6 6.34 -26.57 -3.44
N SER A 7 7.32 -27.24 -4.07
CA SER A 7 8.52 -26.62 -4.63
C SER A 7 8.22 -25.56 -5.69
N LEU A 8 7.12 -25.70 -6.43
CA LEU A 8 6.70 -24.68 -7.40
C LEU A 8 6.48 -23.34 -6.69
N PHE A 9 5.86 -23.37 -5.50
CA PHE A 9 5.54 -22.18 -4.72
C PHE A 9 6.80 -21.58 -4.10
N SER A 10 7.62 -22.40 -3.43
CA SER A 10 8.83 -21.91 -2.77
C SER A 10 9.80 -21.26 -3.74
N ASP A 11 9.97 -21.87 -4.91
CA ASP A 11 11.06 -21.51 -5.81
C ASP A 11 10.66 -20.35 -6.74
N ASN A 12 9.38 -20.22 -7.08
CA ASN A 12 8.93 -19.33 -8.16
C ASN A 12 7.99 -18.21 -7.71
N VAL A 13 7.28 -18.35 -6.59
CA VAL A 13 6.30 -17.33 -6.19
C VAL A 13 7.02 -16.19 -5.48
N ARG A 14 6.87 -14.98 -6.04
CA ARG A 14 7.39 -13.72 -5.49
C ARG A 14 6.28 -12.72 -5.17
N HIS A 15 5.11 -12.93 -5.74
CA HIS A 15 3.95 -12.05 -5.64
C HIS A 15 2.76 -12.91 -5.23
N LEU A 16 2.10 -12.53 -4.14
CA LEU A 16 0.96 -13.27 -3.62
C LEU A 16 -0.20 -12.31 -3.37
N TYR A 17 -1.32 -12.63 -3.99
CA TYR A 17 -2.59 -11.93 -3.86
C TYR A 17 -3.57 -12.87 -3.18
N LEU A 18 -4.09 -12.48 -2.02
CA LEU A 18 -5.11 -13.23 -1.30
C LEU A 18 -6.42 -12.44 -1.28
N SER A 19 -7.46 -13.04 -1.83
CA SER A 19 -8.81 -12.47 -1.89
C SER A 19 -9.79 -13.32 -1.06
N PRO A 20 -10.68 -12.68 -0.27
CA PRO A 20 -11.74 -13.40 0.42
C PRO A 20 -12.73 -14.04 -0.57
N THR A 21 -12.85 -13.51 -1.79
CA THR A 21 -13.75 -14.07 -2.83
C THR A 21 -13.32 -15.46 -3.29
N CYS A 22 -12.05 -15.83 -3.07
CA CYS A 22 -11.56 -17.16 -3.38
C CYS A 22 -11.96 -18.22 -2.32
N GLY A 23 -12.69 -17.83 -1.27
CA GLY A 23 -13.18 -18.75 -0.22
C GLY A 23 -12.07 -19.32 0.66
N TRP A 24 -10.94 -18.60 0.79
CA TRP A 24 -9.78 -19.09 1.53
C TRP A 24 -10.00 -18.97 3.03
N SER A 25 -9.84 -20.10 3.74
CA SER A 25 -9.72 -20.06 5.18
C SER A 25 -8.40 -19.40 5.58
N TYR A 26 -8.36 -18.86 6.80
CA TYR A 26 -7.15 -18.32 7.38
C TYR A 26 -6.01 -19.36 7.39
N GLN A 27 -6.31 -20.63 7.68
CA GLN A 27 -5.35 -21.72 7.70
C GLN A 27 -4.74 -21.96 6.31
N THR A 28 -5.57 -21.97 5.27
CA THR A 28 -5.11 -22.14 3.89
C THR A 28 -4.21 -20.99 3.47
N ALA A 29 -4.63 -19.76 3.74
CA ALA A 29 -3.84 -18.59 3.40
C ALA A 29 -2.53 -18.50 4.17
N SER A 30 -2.53 -18.85 5.46
CA SER A 30 -1.30 -19.00 6.26
C SER A 30 -0.34 -20.03 5.67
N ALA A 31 -0.87 -21.18 5.25
CA ALA A 31 -0.08 -22.22 4.62
C ALA A 31 0.53 -21.74 3.29
N LEU A 32 -0.25 -21.04 2.45
CA LEU A 32 0.24 -20.45 1.20
C LEU A 32 1.36 -19.44 1.43
N VAL A 33 1.20 -18.57 2.43
CA VAL A 33 2.21 -17.59 2.80
C VAL A 33 3.51 -18.28 3.26
N ARG A 34 3.41 -19.34 4.08
CA ARG A 34 4.58 -20.13 4.53
C ARG A 34 5.28 -20.88 3.39
N LEU A 35 4.52 -21.33 2.39
CA LEU A 35 5.07 -22.01 1.21
C LEU A 35 5.86 -21.06 0.30
N CYS A 36 5.75 -19.74 0.49
CA CYS A 36 6.39 -18.72 -0.33
C CYS A 36 7.40 -17.91 0.51
N PRO A 37 8.57 -18.45 0.90
CA PRO A 37 9.52 -17.72 1.76
C PRO A 37 10.16 -16.51 1.07
N HIS A 38 10.14 -16.47 -0.26
CA HIS A 38 10.76 -15.42 -1.08
C HIS A 38 9.76 -14.37 -1.58
N LEU A 39 8.62 -14.19 -0.91
CA LEU A 39 7.67 -13.14 -1.27
C LEU A 39 8.33 -11.77 -1.22
N VAL A 40 8.21 -11.05 -2.33
CA VAL A 40 8.60 -9.65 -2.48
C VAL A 40 7.39 -8.74 -2.31
N CYS A 41 6.22 -9.23 -2.76
CA CYS A 41 4.98 -8.48 -2.72
C CYS A 41 3.85 -9.32 -2.15
N LEU A 42 3.13 -8.74 -1.19
CA LEU A 42 2.03 -9.39 -0.50
C LEU A 42 0.82 -8.46 -0.47
N PHE A 43 -0.26 -8.92 -1.08
CA PHE A 43 -1.52 -8.21 -1.15
C PHE A 43 -2.60 -9.01 -0.45
N PHE A 44 -3.33 -8.33 0.43
CA PHE A 44 -4.60 -8.79 0.96
C PHE A 44 -5.71 -7.86 0.50
N GLU A 45 -6.76 -8.43 -0.08
CA GLU A 45 -7.96 -7.66 -0.37
C GLU A 45 -8.63 -7.19 0.92
N ALA A 46 -9.33 -6.06 0.82
CA ALA A 46 -9.91 -5.36 1.95
C ALA A 46 -10.79 -6.28 2.80
N ASP A 47 -10.88 -5.93 4.10
CA ASP A 47 -11.76 -6.54 5.09
C ASP A 47 -11.55 -8.04 5.42
N TRP A 48 -10.50 -8.66 4.89
CA TRP A 48 -10.13 -10.01 5.30
C TRP A 48 -9.46 -10.00 6.69
N PRO A 49 -9.94 -10.78 7.69
CA PRO A 49 -9.35 -10.83 9.02
C PRO A 49 -7.98 -11.51 8.97
N GLN A 50 -6.93 -10.73 9.18
CA GLN A 50 -5.52 -11.10 9.05
C GLN A 50 -4.79 -11.09 10.40
N ALA A 51 -5.44 -10.77 11.52
CA ALA A 51 -4.79 -10.72 12.83
C ALA A 51 -4.00 -11.99 13.18
N ALA A 52 -4.54 -13.14 12.82
CA ALA A 52 -3.86 -14.40 13.05
C ALA A 52 -2.63 -14.60 12.14
N LEU A 53 -2.49 -13.86 11.02
CA LEU A 53 -1.32 -13.97 10.12
C LEU A 53 -0.08 -13.29 10.66
N LEU A 54 -0.17 -12.36 11.61
CA LEU A 54 0.99 -11.63 12.11
C LEU A 54 2.17 -12.54 12.52
N PRO A 55 1.97 -13.63 13.30
CA PRO A 55 3.03 -14.58 13.60
C PRO A 55 3.63 -15.29 12.38
N VAL A 56 2.84 -15.49 11.32
CA VAL A 56 3.33 -16.08 10.06
C VAL A 56 4.19 -15.08 9.29
N LEU A 57 3.77 -13.81 9.29
CA LEU A 57 4.44 -12.73 8.58
C LEU A 57 5.78 -12.34 9.24
N GLU A 58 5.94 -12.56 10.54
CA GLU A 58 7.20 -12.31 11.25
C GLU A 58 8.39 -13.05 10.62
N GLY A 59 8.17 -14.26 10.11
CA GLY A 59 9.20 -15.07 9.45
C GLY A 59 9.55 -14.65 8.02
N ILE A 60 8.91 -13.63 7.46
CA ILE A 60 9.03 -13.27 6.04
C ILE A 60 9.77 -11.94 5.88
N SER A 61 11.08 -12.02 5.70
CA SER A 61 11.98 -10.85 5.63
C SER A 61 12.17 -10.29 4.21
N HIS A 62 11.62 -10.94 3.19
CA HIS A 62 11.84 -10.55 1.79
C HIS A 62 10.77 -9.59 1.25
N VAL A 63 9.66 -9.41 1.96
CA VAL A 63 8.58 -8.52 1.50
C VAL A 63 9.08 -7.08 1.50
N ARG A 64 8.82 -6.39 0.38
CA ARG A 64 9.14 -4.98 0.15
C ARG A 64 7.88 -4.15 -0.09
N ILE A 65 6.84 -4.79 -0.62
CA ILE A 65 5.57 -4.16 -0.94
C ILE A 65 4.47 -4.91 -0.20
N TRP A 66 3.71 -4.18 0.61
CA TRP A 66 2.55 -4.72 1.29
C TRP A 66 1.32 -3.87 0.97
N ARG A 67 0.22 -4.56 0.66
CA ARG A 67 -1.09 -3.95 0.50
C ARG A 67 -2.11 -4.66 1.36
N GLY A 68 -2.96 -3.89 2.04
CA GLY A 68 -4.09 -4.46 2.74
C GLY A 68 -4.72 -3.51 3.76
N SER A 69 -5.64 -4.07 4.55
CA SER A 69 -6.29 -3.36 5.63
C SER A 69 -5.49 -3.55 6.92
N LEU A 70 -5.00 -2.45 7.50
CA LEU A 70 -4.38 -2.49 8.84
C LEU A 70 -5.37 -2.99 9.90
N ARG A 71 -6.68 -2.72 9.73
CA ARG A 71 -7.70 -3.24 10.64
C ARG A 71 -7.86 -4.75 10.46
N GLY A 72 -7.79 -5.23 9.23
CA GLY A 72 -7.72 -6.67 8.96
C GLY A 72 -6.54 -7.29 9.71
N LEU A 73 -5.36 -6.67 9.62
CA LEU A 73 -4.12 -7.19 10.16
C LEU A 73 -3.95 -7.08 11.68
N PHE A 74 -4.52 -6.07 12.33
CA PHE A 74 -4.42 -5.89 13.79
C PHE A 74 -5.72 -6.18 14.53
N GLY A 75 -6.84 -6.36 13.82
CA GLY A 75 -8.16 -6.47 14.43
C GLY A 75 -8.53 -5.19 15.18
N ASP A 76 -8.90 -5.35 16.44
CA ASP A 76 -9.18 -4.24 17.37
C ASP A 76 -7.95 -3.88 18.24
N ALA A 77 -6.81 -4.56 18.05
CA ALA A 77 -5.59 -4.23 18.77
C ALA A 77 -4.98 -2.91 18.28
N PRO A 78 -4.17 -2.22 19.11
CA PRO A 78 -3.38 -1.08 18.66
C PRO A 78 -2.51 -1.45 17.46
N ILE A 79 -2.45 -0.54 16.47
CA ILE A 79 -1.64 -0.74 15.26
C ILE A 79 -0.16 -0.53 15.60
N ASP A 80 0.61 -1.61 15.54
CA ASP A 80 2.06 -1.61 15.75
C ASP A 80 2.82 -1.87 14.45
N LEU A 81 3.17 -0.79 13.75
CA LEU A 81 4.02 -0.83 12.56
C LEU A 81 5.51 -1.02 12.89
N GLY A 82 5.89 -1.14 14.17
CA GLY A 82 7.23 -1.56 14.61
C GLY A 82 7.44 -3.08 14.56
N HIS A 83 6.38 -3.85 14.31
CA HIS A 83 6.43 -5.32 14.18
C HIS A 83 7.48 -5.75 13.14
N PRO A 84 8.26 -6.85 13.38
CA PRO A 84 9.39 -7.23 12.53
C PRO A 84 9.07 -7.37 11.03
N PHE A 85 7.86 -7.81 10.70
CA PHE A 85 7.37 -7.90 9.31
C PHE A 85 7.55 -6.60 8.50
N PHE A 86 7.38 -5.44 9.14
CA PHE A 86 7.44 -4.15 8.44
C PHE A 86 8.84 -3.56 8.29
N ARG A 87 9.87 -4.16 8.91
CA ARG A 87 11.24 -3.60 8.92
C ARG A 87 11.85 -3.44 7.54
N THR A 88 11.44 -4.25 6.58
CA THR A 88 11.97 -4.24 5.22
C THR A 88 11.00 -3.67 4.19
N ILE A 89 9.78 -3.31 4.60
CA ILE A 89 8.74 -2.83 3.69
C ILE A 89 9.07 -1.39 3.27
N THR A 90 9.21 -1.18 1.97
CA THR A 90 9.48 0.12 1.36
C THR A 90 8.22 0.76 0.78
N HIS A 91 7.22 -0.04 0.43
CA HIS A 91 5.94 0.41 -0.12
C HIS A 91 4.78 -0.16 0.71
N ILE A 92 3.94 0.72 1.23
CA ILE A 92 2.70 0.37 1.92
C ILE A 92 1.54 0.97 1.15
N ASP A 93 0.54 0.14 0.85
CA ASP A 93 -0.74 0.56 0.31
C ASP A 93 -1.86 0.17 1.30
N VAL A 94 -2.42 1.15 2.00
CA VAL A 94 -3.43 0.93 3.04
C VAL A 94 -4.83 1.16 2.52
N THR A 95 -5.64 0.11 2.57
CA THR A 95 -7.09 0.22 2.38
C THR A 95 -7.73 0.65 3.71
N LEU A 96 -7.96 1.96 3.87
CA LEU A 96 -8.42 2.57 5.13
C LEU A 96 -9.94 2.53 5.31
N HIS A 97 -10.55 1.36 5.18
CA HIS A 97 -11.95 1.24 5.56
C HIS A 97 -12.09 1.45 7.08
N ARG A 98 -12.61 2.62 7.47
CA ARG A 98 -13.02 2.97 8.84
C ARG A 98 -11.89 3.13 9.87
N LEU A 99 -10.63 3.28 9.44
CA LEU A 99 -9.52 3.55 10.35
C LEU A 99 -9.21 5.06 10.43
N PRO A 100 -9.22 5.66 11.63
CA PRO A 100 -8.87 7.06 11.78
C PRO A 100 -7.36 7.25 11.62
N LEU A 101 -6.91 7.94 10.57
CA LEU A 101 -5.48 8.13 10.26
C LEU A 101 -4.62 8.58 11.45
N ARG A 102 -5.16 9.43 12.32
CA ARG A 102 -4.50 9.89 13.55
C ARG A 102 -3.95 8.74 14.42
N SER A 103 -4.52 7.54 14.35
CA SER A 103 -4.03 6.39 15.12
C SER A 103 -2.82 5.71 14.49
N ILE A 104 -2.60 5.87 13.18
CA ILE A 104 -1.49 5.22 12.47
C ILE A 104 -0.25 6.12 12.35
N VAL A 105 -0.44 7.44 12.33
CA VAL A 105 0.66 8.40 12.10
C VAL A 105 1.83 8.19 13.06
N PRO A 106 1.64 8.02 14.39
CA PRO A 106 2.77 7.77 15.30
C PRO A 106 3.56 6.51 14.94
N SER A 107 2.88 5.44 14.52
CA SER A 107 3.49 4.16 14.18
C SER A 107 4.24 4.20 12.84
N LEU A 108 3.87 5.08 11.89
CA LEU A 108 4.58 5.22 10.61
C LEU A 108 6.06 5.58 10.78
N ARG A 109 6.41 6.32 11.85
CA ARG A 109 7.80 6.67 12.18
C ARG A 109 8.68 5.45 12.48
N ASN A 110 8.07 4.32 12.85
CA ASN A 110 8.77 3.09 13.19
C ASN A 110 9.17 2.27 11.96
N LEU A 111 8.84 2.74 10.75
CA LEU A 111 9.15 2.07 9.50
C LEU A 111 10.47 2.61 8.91
N PRO A 112 11.60 1.93 9.13
CA PRO A 112 12.92 2.52 8.89
C PRO A 112 13.20 2.74 7.41
N VAL A 113 12.60 1.96 6.52
CA VAL A 113 12.90 1.98 5.07
C VAL A 113 11.70 2.36 4.22
N LEU A 114 10.60 2.83 4.83
CA LEU A 114 9.41 3.25 4.10
C LEU A 114 9.75 4.46 3.21
N THR A 115 9.52 4.31 1.91
CA THR A 115 9.70 5.36 0.91
C THR A 115 8.39 5.72 0.21
N HIS A 116 7.42 4.80 0.18
CA HIS A 116 6.17 4.95 -0.53
C HIS A 116 4.98 4.56 0.36
N LEU A 117 4.02 5.48 0.49
CA LEU A 117 2.81 5.24 1.26
C LEU A 117 1.60 5.65 0.42
N CYS A 118 0.65 4.74 0.26
CA CYS A 118 -0.61 4.96 -0.43
C CYS A 118 -1.73 4.86 0.60
N LEU A 119 -2.60 5.87 0.60
CA LEU A 119 -3.75 5.95 1.47
C LEU A 119 -5.00 6.07 0.60
N HIS A 120 -5.96 5.19 0.85
CA HIS A 120 -7.23 5.18 0.14
C HIS A 120 -8.27 5.99 0.92
N ASN A 121 -8.97 6.89 0.22
CA ASN A 121 -10.11 7.69 0.69
C ASN A 121 -9.80 8.73 1.78
N ASN A 122 -10.60 9.81 1.78
CA ASN A 122 -10.79 10.85 2.81
C ASN A 122 -9.62 11.11 3.79
N VAL A 123 -8.42 11.25 3.24
CA VAL A 123 -7.27 11.76 3.98
C VAL A 123 -7.51 13.25 4.18
N ALA A 124 -7.80 13.68 5.41
CA ALA A 124 -7.84 15.11 5.71
C ALA A 124 -6.47 15.75 5.47
N VAL A 125 -6.45 17.00 4.98
CA VAL A 125 -5.23 17.77 4.67
C VAL A 125 -4.22 17.71 5.81
N ASP A 126 -4.68 17.99 7.04
CA ASP A 126 -3.83 17.97 8.24
C ASP A 126 -3.12 16.64 8.46
N ASN A 127 -3.78 15.51 8.16
CA ASN A 127 -3.16 14.20 8.32
C ASN A 127 -2.05 13.98 7.31
N ALA A 128 -2.24 14.41 6.05
CA ALA A 128 -1.23 14.24 5.01
C ALA A 128 0.01 15.11 5.28
N SER A 129 -0.17 16.38 5.65
CA SER A 129 0.93 17.25 6.08
C SER A 129 1.69 16.66 7.26
N ASN A 130 0.96 16.19 8.28
CA ASN A 130 1.55 15.56 9.45
C ASN A 130 2.35 14.29 9.09
N ILE A 131 1.84 13.43 8.21
CA ILE A 131 2.57 12.24 7.74
C ILE A 131 3.89 12.65 7.05
N LEU A 132 3.84 13.65 6.17
CA LEU A 132 4.99 14.14 5.42
C LEU A 132 6.07 14.73 6.34
N GLU A 133 5.67 15.49 7.36
CA GLU A 133 6.57 16.04 8.37
C GLU A 133 7.22 14.95 9.23
N GLN A 134 6.42 13.96 9.64
CA GLN A 134 6.88 12.89 10.53
C GLN A 134 7.70 11.79 9.82
N CYS A 135 7.58 11.69 8.50
CA CYS A 135 8.24 10.66 7.70
C CYS A 135 9.20 11.31 6.68
N PRO A 136 10.37 11.82 7.10
CA PRO A 136 11.29 12.53 6.20
C PRO A 136 11.91 11.61 5.12
N ARG A 137 11.93 10.30 5.34
CA ARG A 137 12.39 9.30 4.35
C ARG A 137 11.37 9.00 3.28
N LEU A 138 10.11 9.36 3.51
CA LEU A 138 9.05 9.17 2.54
C LEU A 138 9.38 9.99 1.30
N ARG A 139 9.35 9.34 0.14
CA ARG A 139 9.57 9.93 -1.18
C ARG A 139 8.25 10.27 -1.85
N ILE A 140 7.23 9.45 -1.59
CA ILE A 140 5.88 9.58 -2.14
C ILE A 140 4.85 9.34 -1.05
N LEU A 141 3.98 10.31 -0.86
CA LEU A 141 2.67 10.12 -0.25
C LEU A 141 1.63 10.14 -1.37
N PHE A 142 1.07 8.98 -1.68
CA PHE A 142 0.05 8.80 -2.68
C PHE A 142 -1.33 8.79 -2.01
N ILE A 143 -2.20 9.71 -2.40
CA ILE A 143 -3.56 9.81 -1.87
C ILE A 143 -4.51 9.46 -3.00
N LEU A 144 -5.16 8.31 -2.86
CA LEU A 144 -6.16 7.83 -3.79
C LEU A 144 -7.54 8.30 -3.35
N CYS A 145 -8.11 9.26 -4.06
CA CYS A 145 -9.46 9.76 -3.88
C CYS A 145 -10.43 9.04 -4.80
N HIS A 146 -11.57 8.60 -4.28
CA HIS A 146 -12.66 8.10 -5.12
C HIS A 146 -13.27 9.25 -5.95
N LEU A 147 -13.79 8.94 -7.14
CA LEU A 147 -14.37 9.93 -8.08
C LEU A 147 -15.40 10.88 -7.46
N LEU A 148 -16.19 10.38 -6.51
CA LEU A 148 -17.19 11.15 -5.78
C LEU A 148 -16.60 12.20 -4.83
N TYR A 149 -15.28 12.21 -4.62
CA TYR A 149 -14.57 13.13 -3.72
C TYR A 149 -13.55 13.98 -4.46
N ALA A 150 -13.83 14.36 -5.71
CA ALA A 150 -12.97 15.26 -6.47
C ALA A 150 -12.67 16.55 -5.69
N GLU A 151 -13.67 17.18 -5.07
CA GLU A 151 -13.49 18.39 -4.25
C GLU A 151 -12.49 18.22 -3.09
N VAL A 152 -12.42 17.01 -2.50
CA VAL A 152 -11.45 16.71 -1.43
C VAL A 152 -10.05 16.59 -2.02
N ALA A 153 -9.91 15.92 -3.16
CA ALA A 153 -8.64 15.88 -3.90
C ALA A 153 -8.17 17.30 -4.27
N ASP A 154 -9.14 18.17 -4.56
CA ASP A 154 -8.91 19.56 -4.89
C ASP A 154 -8.30 20.34 -3.73
N ALA A 155 -8.95 20.28 -2.57
CA ALA A 155 -8.48 20.90 -1.34
C ALA A 155 -7.08 20.41 -0.94
N ILE A 156 -6.86 19.09 -0.93
CA ILE A 156 -5.55 18.51 -0.61
C ILE A 156 -4.46 19.03 -1.54
N SER A 157 -4.75 19.08 -2.84
CA SER A 157 -3.74 19.51 -3.81
C SER A 157 -3.45 21.01 -3.77
N SER A 158 -4.43 21.83 -3.37
CA SER A 158 -4.22 23.27 -3.19
C SER A 158 -3.49 23.61 -1.89
N GLU A 159 -3.73 22.86 -0.83
CA GLU A 159 -3.23 23.17 0.51
C GLU A 159 -1.87 22.50 0.79
N ILE A 160 -1.62 21.30 0.25
CA ILE A 160 -0.36 20.59 0.45
C ILE A 160 0.64 20.98 -0.64
N THR A 161 1.65 21.74 -0.23
CA THR A 161 2.74 22.22 -1.10
C THR A 161 4.00 21.34 -1.04
N ASP A 162 3.94 20.19 -0.37
CA ASP A 162 5.04 19.23 -0.39
C ASP A 162 5.08 18.48 -1.73
N MET A 163 6.21 18.55 -2.43
CA MET A 163 6.40 17.90 -3.74
C MET A 163 6.25 16.38 -3.71
N ARG A 164 6.37 15.75 -2.55
CA ARG A 164 6.21 14.30 -2.37
C ARG A 164 4.74 13.88 -2.37
N CYS A 165 3.81 14.82 -2.23
CA CYS A 165 2.38 14.54 -2.26
C CYS A 165 1.88 14.36 -3.69
N VAL A 166 1.23 13.23 -3.92
CA VAL A 166 0.61 12.86 -5.20
C VAL A 166 -0.85 12.55 -4.92
N VAL A 167 -1.74 13.32 -5.51
CA VAL A 167 -3.19 13.15 -5.37
C VAL A 167 -3.75 12.69 -6.70
N VAL A 168 -4.49 11.58 -6.66
CA VAL A 168 -5.15 11.00 -7.83
C VAL A 168 -6.62 10.81 -7.51
N VAL A 169 -7.48 11.19 -8.45
CA VAL A 169 -8.90 10.84 -8.42
C VAL A 169 -9.10 9.62 -9.32
N ARG A 170 -9.49 8.47 -8.76
CA ARG A 170 -9.63 7.21 -9.52
C ARG A 170 -10.91 6.46 -9.18
N GLY A 171 -11.34 5.61 -10.13
CA GLY A 171 -12.21 4.47 -9.89
C GLY A 171 -11.47 3.27 -9.27
N ASP A 172 -12.14 2.12 -9.25
CA ASP A 172 -11.79 0.92 -8.49
C ASP A 172 -10.31 0.47 -8.61
N PRO A 173 -9.55 0.43 -7.50
CA PRO A 173 -8.13 0.08 -7.47
C PRO A 173 -7.82 -1.43 -7.60
N ILE A 174 -8.81 -2.31 -7.76
CA ILE A 174 -8.61 -3.76 -7.92
C ILE A 174 -8.10 -4.12 -9.33
N HIS A 175 -8.50 -3.39 -10.36
CA HIS A 175 -8.17 -3.71 -11.75
C HIS A 175 -6.67 -3.55 -12.10
N ASP A 176 -5.91 -2.87 -11.23
CA ASP A 176 -4.51 -2.52 -11.49
C ASP A 176 -3.51 -3.63 -11.11
N TRP A 177 -3.91 -4.54 -10.22
CA TRP A 177 -2.96 -5.52 -9.68
C TRP A 177 -2.57 -6.60 -10.69
N SER A 178 -3.55 -7.14 -11.43
CA SER A 178 -3.27 -8.13 -12.47
C SER A 178 -2.42 -7.51 -13.59
N GLY A 179 -2.69 -6.25 -13.94
CA GLY A 179 -1.86 -5.45 -14.83
C GLY A 179 -0.43 -5.31 -14.30
N TRP A 180 -0.25 -4.98 -13.01
CA TRP A 180 1.06 -4.84 -12.40
C TRP A 180 1.93 -6.09 -12.51
N VAL A 181 1.40 -7.25 -12.11
CA VAL A 181 2.12 -8.53 -12.19
C VAL A 181 2.44 -8.88 -13.65
N ALA A 182 1.49 -8.65 -14.56
CA ALA A 182 1.65 -8.98 -15.97
C ALA A 182 2.70 -8.11 -16.69
N HIS A 183 2.84 -6.83 -16.31
CA HIS A 183 3.74 -5.87 -16.97
C HIS A 183 5.08 -5.68 -16.26
N GLY A 184 5.50 -6.66 -15.44
CA GLY A 184 6.84 -6.67 -14.86
C GLY A 184 7.11 -5.54 -13.88
N GLY A 185 6.07 -5.01 -13.23
CA GLY A 185 6.25 -4.06 -12.14
C GLY A 185 6.17 -2.57 -12.52
N ASN A 186 5.79 -2.21 -13.75
CA ASN A 186 5.44 -0.82 -14.09
C ASN A 186 4.05 -0.49 -13.47
N ASP A 187 4.04 -0.14 -12.18
CA ASP A 187 2.85 0.20 -11.41
C ASP A 187 2.56 1.71 -11.37
N PHE A 188 1.48 2.02 -10.65
CA PHE A 188 1.18 3.36 -10.19
C PHE A 188 2.30 4.02 -9.37
N TRP A 189 3.21 3.27 -8.74
CA TRP A 189 4.34 3.85 -8.02
C TRP A 189 5.37 4.44 -8.98
N ALA A 190 5.72 3.73 -10.05
CA ALA A 190 6.64 4.22 -11.06
C ALA A 190 6.14 5.52 -11.70
N GLY A 191 4.85 5.60 -12.02
CA GLY A 191 4.29 6.86 -12.51
C GLY A 191 4.29 7.95 -11.43
N ALA A 192 4.11 7.60 -10.15
CA ALA A 192 4.08 8.57 -9.06
C ALA A 192 5.46 9.18 -8.89
N GLU A 193 6.51 8.35 -9.00
CA GLU A 193 7.90 8.81 -9.03
C GLU A 193 8.15 9.73 -10.22
N ALA A 194 7.67 9.38 -11.41
CA ALA A 194 7.77 10.23 -12.59
C ALA A 194 7.05 11.58 -12.37
N PHE A 195 5.85 11.57 -11.80
CA PHE A 195 5.06 12.76 -11.51
C PHE A 195 5.76 13.68 -10.50
N VAL A 196 6.27 13.12 -9.40
CA VAL A 196 7.08 13.85 -8.41
C VAL A 196 8.37 14.39 -9.03
N ALA A 197 9.01 13.63 -9.92
CA ALA A 197 10.21 14.08 -10.61
C ALA A 197 9.93 15.29 -11.52
N ARG A 198 8.79 15.32 -12.22
CA ARG A 198 8.33 16.48 -13.00
C ARG A 198 8.11 17.72 -12.12
N LYS A 199 7.49 17.56 -10.94
CA LYS A 199 7.34 18.64 -9.93
C LYS A 199 8.71 19.20 -9.52
N ARG A 200 9.67 18.33 -9.21
CA ARG A 200 11.03 18.73 -8.79
C ARG A 200 11.80 19.49 -9.87
N ARG A 201 11.54 19.18 -11.15
CA ARG A 201 12.12 19.90 -12.30
C ARG A 201 11.36 21.18 -12.67
N GLY A 202 10.24 21.48 -12.01
CA GLY A 202 9.41 22.65 -12.31
C GLY A 202 8.61 22.52 -13.62
N GLU A 203 8.50 21.32 -14.18
CA GLU A 203 7.73 21.07 -15.41
C GLU A 203 6.22 21.12 -15.17
N ILE A 204 5.80 20.87 -13.93
CA ILE A 204 4.42 21.01 -13.48
C ILE A 204 4.40 21.69 -12.11
N PRO A 205 3.32 22.44 -11.77
CA PRO A 205 3.17 23.05 -10.46
C PRO A 205 3.19 22.01 -9.33
N VAL A 206 3.62 22.44 -8.13
CA VAL A 206 3.62 21.54 -6.96
C VAL A 206 2.21 21.12 -6.56
N SER A 207 1.24 22.03 -6.74
CA SER A 207 -0.19 21.79 -6.55
C SER A 207 -0.85 20.98 -7.66
N ALA A 208 -0.09 20.56 -8.69
CA ALA A 208 -0.64 19.74 -9.76
C ALA A 208 -1.16 18.42 -9.20
N ARG A 209 -2.36 18.05 -9.66
CA ARG A 209 -2.95 16.74 -9.45
C ARG A 209 -2.57 15.85 -10.60
N TRP A 210 -2.58 14.56 -10.33
CA TRP A 210 -2.33 13.61 -11.38
C TRP A 210 -3.64 13.13 -11.98
N VAL A 211 -3.84 13.51 -13.24
CA VAL A 211 -5.07 13.32 -14.01
C VAL A 211 -4.86 12.44 -15.25
N GLU A 212 -3.65 11.92 -15.46
CA GLU A 212 -3.34 11.13 -16.65
C GLU A 212 -4.07 9.77 -16.56
N PRO A 213 -4.71 9.31 -17.65
CA PRO A 213 -5.34 8.00 -17.68
C PRO A 213 -4.26 6.92 -17.59
N TRP A 214 -4.49 5.98 -16.68
CA TRP A 214 -3.76 4.73 -16.63
C TRP A 214 -4.31 3.79 -17.70
N TRP A 215 -3.42 3.22 -18.53
CA TRP A 215 -3.73 2.29 -19.61
C TRP A 215 -4.29 0.96 -19.12
#